data_AF-A0A4Y2T5E4-F1
#
_entry.id   AF-A0A4Y2T5E4-F1
#
_cell.length_a   1.000
_cell.length_b   1.000
_cell.length_c   1.000
_cell.angle_alpha   90.00
_cell.angle_beta   90.00
_cell.angle_gamma   90.00
#
_symmetry.space_group_name_H-M   'P 1'
#
loop_
_entity.id
_entity.type
_entity.pdbx_description
1 polymer ?
#
loop_
_entity_poly.entity_id
_entity_poly.type
_entity_poly.pdbx_seq_one_letter_code
_entity_poly.pdbx_strand_id
1 'polypeptide(L)'
;MTRCTSGIKLTDRNRCVCKERIVCKSRPFSNRSTKIDVCARSHSRLFLHARSTGFRSLIDSGAAVICFPRRLANYMVAQDNTLYAANGSAIKCYGTKKLNLHLGLRRKFSRNFTVVDIFHPIIGSDFLERFELLIDIKNRRLNDSLTFSSGKGVKAAGNTLGLTLISNQSPFHTILSKFRELFTPMLSDVDTPHNNEHFIETNDPPVFSKARRLTPEKLF
;
A
#
# COMPACT_ATOMS: atom_id res chain seq x y z
N MET A 1 26.70 -40.70 9.76
CA MET A 1 27.70 -41.22 10.71
C MET A 1 28.48 -40.07 11.32
N THR A 2 28.19 -39.72 12.58
CA THR A 2 29.13 -39.01 13.46
C THR A 2 28.74 -39.33 14.90
N ARG A 3 29.68 -39.90 15.66
CA ARG A 3 29.50 -40.43 17.01
C ARG A 3 29.28 -39.30 18.03
N CYS A 4 28.33 -39.49 18.95
CA CYS A 4 28.33 -38.80 20.24
C CYS A 4 29.16 -39.61 21.23
N THR A 5 30.18 -39.01 21.83
CA THR A 5 30.87 -39.58 23.00
C THR A 5 30.35 -38.87 24.24
N SER A 6 29.59 -39.60 25.07
CA SER A 6 29.16 -39.18 26.40
C SER A 6 30.30 -39.39 27.40
N GLY A 7 30.87 -38.30 27.90
CA GLY A 7 31.71 -38.32 29.10
C GLY A 7 30.87 -37.92 30.30
N ILE A 8 30.47 -38.88 31.13
CA ILE A 8 29.85 -38.62 32.43
C ILE A 8 30.98 -38.52 33.46
N LYS A 9 31.06 -37.40 34.19
CA LYS A 9 31.69 -37.34 35.51
C LYS A 9 30.63 -36.96 36.53
N LEU A 10 30.26 -37.90 37.40
CA LEU A 10 29.53 -37.62 38.63
C LEU A 10 30.51 -37.02 39.66
N THR A 11 30.18 -35.84 40.20
CA THR A 11 30.39 -35.52 41.63
C THR A 11 29.35 -34.49 42.07
N ASP A 12 28.30 -35.01 42.69
CA ASP A 12 27.57 -34.52 43.87
C ASP A 12 27.29 -33.01 44.07
N ARG A 13 26.06 -32.57 43.76
CA ARG A 13 25.04 -32.06 44.71
C ARG A 13 23.81 -31.54 43.94
N ASN A 14 22.64 -31.99 44.38
CA ASN A 14 21.32 -31.81 43.77
C ASN A 14 20.94 -30.35 43.47
N ARG A 15 20.94 -29.97 42.18
CA ARG A 15 20.07 -28.92 41.61
C ARG A 15 20.01 -29.07 40.09
N CYS A 16 19.00 -29.77 39.57
CA CYS A 16 18.73 -29.77 38.14
C CYS A 16 18.07 -28.44 37.75
N VAL A 17 18.87 -27.46 37.36
CA VAL A 17 18.36 -26.26 36.69
C VAL A 17 18.41 -26.53 35.19
N CYS A 18 17.27 -26.77 34.55
CA CYS A 18 17.18 -26.76 33.10
C CYS A 18 17.29 -25.31 32.61
N LYS A 19 18.51 -24.86 32.36
CA LYS A 19 18.76 -23.61 31.62
C LYS A 19 18.76 -23.93 30.13
N GLU A 20 17.58 -23.91 29.51
CA GLU A 20 17.50 -23.95 28.05
C GLU A 20 17.93 -22.58 27.51
N ARG A 21 19.17 -22.50 27.01
CA ARG A 21 19.71 -21.29 26.38
C ARG A 21 19.59 -21.43 24.87
N ILE A 22 18.57 -20.83 24.29
CA ILE A 22 18.46 -20.73 22.83
C ILE A 22 19.40 -19.62 22.37
N VAL A 23 20.57 -20.00 21.83
CA VAL A 23 21.55 -19.06 21.28
C VAL A 23 21.35 -18.94 19.77
N CYS A 24 20.72 -17.85 19.33
CA CYS A 24 20.72 -17.45 17.93
C CYS A 24 22.08 -16.83 17.58
N LYS A 25 22.94 -17.54 16.84
CA LYS A 25 24.22 -17.00 16.36
C LYS A 25 23.97 -16.08 15.16
N SER A 26 23.98 -14.76 15.36
CA SER A 26 24.01 -13.77 14.29
C SER A 26 25.46 -13.36 13.93
N ARG A 27 25.69 -13.11 12.63
CA ARG A 27 26.99 -12.66 12.09
C ARG A 27 27.25 -11.19 12.46
N PRO A 28 28.52 -10.76 12.60
CA PRO A 28 28.84 -9.38 12.99
C PRO A 28 28.38 -8.37 11.93
N PHE A 29 27.67 -7.34 12.41
CA PHE A 29 27.14 -6.25 11.60
C PHE A 29 28.24 -5.21 11.32
N SER A 30 28.39 -4.84 10.06
CA SER A 30 29.29 -3.78 9.62
C SER A 30 28.71 -2.42 10.00
N ASN A 31 29.48 -1.61 10.75
CA ASN A 31 29.15 -0.22 11.08
C ASN A 31 29.19 0.66 9.82
N ARG A 32 28.11 0.65 9.03
CA ARG A 32 27.78 1.79 8.17
C ARG A 32 26.55 2.47 8.76
N SER A 33 26.74 3.72 9.18
CA SER A 33 25.66 4.63 9.54
C SER A 33 24.75 4.81 8.31
N THR A 34 23.69 4.02 8.23
CA THR A 34 22.62 4.24 7.28
C THR A 34 21.84 5.44 7.76
N LYS A 35 22.06 6.59 7.12
CA LYS A 35 21.09 7.68 7.17
C LYS A 35 19.73 7.07 6.82
N ILE A 36 18.84 6.99 7.81
CA ILE A 36 17.43 6.70 7.58
C ILE A 36 16.90 7.93 6.87
N ASP A 37 17.04 7.93 5.54
CA ASP A 37 16.39 8.92 4.71
C ASP A 37 14.89 8.67 4.87
N VAL A 38 14.21 9.58 5.57
CA VAL A 38 12.75 9.57 5.70
C VAL A 38 12.20 9.86 4.31
N CYS A 39 12.14 8.82 3.47
CA CYS A 39 11.49 8.91 2.19
C CYS A 39 10.00 9.06 2.49
N ALA A 40 9.50 10.30 2.48
CA ALA A 40 8.08 10.58 2.53
C ALA A 40 7.39 9.61 1.58
N ARG A 41 6.67 8.60 2.12
CA ARG A 41 6.09 7.50 1.34
C ARG A 41 5.24 8.12 0.23
N SER A 42 5.81 8.17 -0.97
CA SER A 42 5.13 8.70 -2.14
C SER A 42 3.99 7.72 -2.40
N HIS A 43 2.75 8.20 -2.40
CA HIS A 43 1.58 7.36 -2.65
C HIS A 43 1.80 6.55 -3.94
N SER A 44 1.44 5.26 -3.91
CA SER A 44 1.60 4.30 -5.00
C SER A 44 0.64 4.53 -6.18
N ARG A 45 -0.04 5.68 -6.22
CA ARG A 45 -1.02 6.00 -7.27
C ARG A 45 -0.31 6.22 -8.59
N LEU A 46 -0.89 5.66 -9.64
CA LEU A 46 -0.36 5.75 -10.98
C LEU A 46 -0.97 6.94 -11.70
N PHE A 47 -0.14 7.91 -12.05
CA PHE A 47 -0.53 8.99 -12.97
C PHE A 47 0.17 8.79 -14.31
N LEU A 48 -0.53 9.00 -15.42
CA LEU A 48 0.11 9.14 -16.73
C LEU A 48 0.03 10.57 -17.22
N HIS A 49 1.14 11.02 -17.81
CA HIS A 49 1.20 12.31 -18.47
C HIS A 49 0.76 12.16 -19.92
N ALA A 50 -0.36 12.80 -20.28
CA ALA A 50 -0.81 12.84 -21.66
C ALA A 50 -0.03 13.94 -22.41
N ARG A 51 0.87 13.53 -23.32
CA ARG A 51 1.76 14.48 -24.02
C ARG A 51 1.01 15.47 -24.91
N SER A 52 -0.15 15.08 -25.45
CA SER A 52 -0.96 15.92 -26.34
C SER A 52 -1.71 17.04 -25.63
N THR A 53 -2.01 16.87 -24.34
CA THR A 53 -2.87 17.80 -23.60
C THR A 53 -2.17 18.45 -22.41
N GLY A 54 -0.98 17.96 -22.03
CA GLY A 54 -0.15 18.50 -20.95
C GLY A 54 -0.68 18.21 -19.54
N PHE A 55 -1.81 17.50 -19.39
CA PHE A 55 -2.34 17.14 -18.09
C PHE A 55 -1.89 15.73 -17.65
N ARG A 56 -1.86 15.54 -16.33
CA ARG A 56 -1.65 14.25 -15.68
C ARG A 56 -3.00 13.65 -15.31
N SER A 57 -3.26 12.42 -15.77
CA SER A 57 -4.48 11.69 -15.44
C SER A 57 -4.17 10.61 -14.40
N LEU A 58 -5.06 10.46 -13.41
CA LEU A 58 -5.04 9.35 -12.48
C LEU A 58 -5.53 8.09 -13.19
N ILE A 59 -4.84 6.97 -13.02
CA ILE A 59 -5.33 5.65 -13.45
C ILE A 59 -6.03 5.01 -12.27
N ASP A 60 -7.33 4.76 -12.40
CA ASP A 60 -8.17 4.27 -11.32
C ASP A 60 -9.16 3.23 -11.85
N SER A 61 -8.85 1.95 -11.63
CA SER A 61 -9.74 0.86 -11.99
C SER A 61 -11.02 0.81 -11.13
N GLY A 62 -11.08 1.56 -10.02
CA GLY A 62 -12.27 1.67 -9.18
C GLY A 62 -13.29 2.69 -9.70
N ALA A 63 -12.92 3.53 -10.68
CA ALA A 63 -13.85 4.46 -11.31
C ALA A 63 -14.53 3.81 -12.52
N ALA A 64 -15.86 3.80 -12.55
CA ALA A 64 -16.62 3.16 -13.64
C ALA A 64 -16.54 3.90 -14.98
N VAL A 65 -16.26 5.20 -14.97
CA VAL A 65 -16.27 6.04 -16.18
C VAL A 65 -15.02 6.92 -16.26
N ILE A 66 -14.61 7.22 -17.48
CA ILE A 66 -13.55 8.18 -17.75
C ILE A 66 -14.03 9.62 -17.53
N CYS A 67 -13.30 10.34 -16.67
CA CYS A 67 -13.69 11.66 -16.19
C CYS A 67 -12.69 12.75 -16.58
N PHE A 68 -13.22 13.93 -16.87
CA PHE A 68 -12.44 15.13 -17.17
C PHE A 68 -12.84 16.29 -16.25
N PRO A 69 -11.88 17.05 -15.68
CA PRO A 69 -12.17 18.17 -14.80
C PRO A 69 -12.96 19.27 -15.50
N ARG A 70 -14.06 19.70 -14.90
CA ARG A 70 -14.85 20.86 -15.34
C ARG A 70 -13.98 22.09 -15.58
N ARG A 71 -13.05 22.37 -14.67
CA ARG A 71 -12.14 23.52 -14.74
C ARG A 71 -11.30 23.57 -16.02
N LEU A 72 -11.09 22.43 -16.69
CA LEU A 72 -10.31 22.33 -17.93
C LEU A 72 -11.21 22.29 -19.18
N ALA A 73 -12.52 22.27 -19.00
CA ALA A 73 -13.50 22.13 -20.07
C ALA A 73 -14.32 23.41 -20.28
N ASN A 74 -14.29 24.38 -19.36
CA ASN A 74 -15.04 25.64 -19.38
C ASN A 74 -16.57 25.46 -19.46
N TYR A 75 -17.11 24.37 -18.91
CA TYR A 75 -18.55 24.16 -18.82
C TYR A 75 -19.13 24.87 -17.59
N MET A 76 -20.16 25.69 -17.79
CA MET A 76 -20.78 26.49 -16.74
C MET A 76 -22.01 25.82 -16.10
N VAL A 77 -22.80 25.11 -16.91
CA VAL A 77 -24.12 24.59 -16.51
C VAL A 77 -24.02 23.09 -16.19
N ALA A 78 -24.48 22.72 -14.99
CA ALA A 78 -24.60 21.32 -14.60
C ALA A 78 -25.74 20.63 -15.36
N GLN A 79 -25.58 19.34 -15.62
CA GLN A 79 -26.60 18.48 -16.21
C GLN A 79 -27.29 17.67 -15.11
N ASP A 80 -28.43 17.05 -15.42
CA ASP A 80 -29.20 16.25 -14.45
C ASP A 80 -28.50 14.95 -14.01
N ASN A 81 -27.42 14.56 -14.71
CA ASN A 81 -26.66 13.38 -14.37
C ASN A 81 -25.70 13.66 -13.20
N THR A 82 -25.58 12.70 -12.28
CA THR A 82 -24.69 12.77 -11.12
C THR A 82 -23.90 11.48 -10.98
N LEU A 83 -22.59 11.59 -10.74
CA LEU A 83 -21.76 10.44 -10.35
C LEU A 83 -21.62 10.40 -8.82
N TYR A 84 -21.26 9.25 -8.28
CA TYR A 84 -21.07 9.08 -6.83
C TYR A 84 -19.66 8.56 -6.54
N ALA A 85 -19.00 9.16 -5.56
CA ALA A 85 -17.75 8.65 -5.03
C ALA A 85 -17.99 7.43 -4.12
N ALA A 86 -16.92 6.73 -3.75
CA ALA A 86 -16.99 5.55 -2.90
C ALA A 86 -17.57 5.82 -1.49
N ASN A 87 -17.51 7.06 -1.00
CA ASN A 87 -18.12 7.48 0.27
C ASN A 87 -19.59 7.95 0.11
N GLY A 88 -20.18 7.79 -1.07
CA GLY A 88 -21.54 8.24 -1.39
C GLY A 88 -21.67 9.73 -1.72
N SER A 89 -20.60 10.52 -1.72
CA SER A 89 -20.71 11.95 -2.07
C SER A 89 -21.06 12.12 -3.55
N ALA A 90 -22.05 12.97 -3.83
CA ALA A 90 -22.45 13.33 -5.18
C ALA A 90 -21.38 14.19 -5.88
N ILE A 91 -21.10 13.87 -7.14
CA ILE A 91 -20.21 14.58 -8.05
C ILE A 91 -21.05 15.04 -9.24
N LYS A 92 -21.19 16.37 -9.39
CA LYS A 92 -21.98 16.98 -10.47
C LYS A 92 -21.34 16.73 -11.83
N CYS A 93 -22.17 16.38 -12.83
CA CYS A 93 -21.76 16.29 -14.23
C CYS A 93 -22.16 17.56 -14.99
N TYR A 94 -21.40 17.87 -16.04
CA TYR A 94 -21.57 19.08 -16.85
C TYR A 94 -21.70 18.76 -18.35
N GLY A 95 -21.63 17.48 -18.73
CA GLY A 95 -21.75 17.02 -20.11
C GLY A 95 -20.60 16.09 -20.49
N THR A 96 -20.31 16.01 -21.79
CA THR A 96 -19.21 15.19 -22.31
C THR A 96 -18.29 16.00 -23.22
N LYS A 97 -16.99 15.66 -23.21
CA LYS A 97 -15.98 16.26 -24.07
C LYS A 97 -15.17 15.18 -24.78
N LYS A 98 -15.18 15.17 -26.11
CA LYS A 98 -14.35 14.25 -26.91
C LYS A 98 -12.89 14.67 -26.83
N LEU A 99 -12.01 13.75 -26.43
CA LEU A 99 -10.57 13.98 -26.36
C LEU A 99 -9.80 12.87 -27.05
N ASN A 100 -8.66 13.23 -27.63
CA ASN A 100 -7.68 12.31 -28.20
C ASN A 100 -6.46 12.26 -27.30
N LEU A 101 -6.34 11.17 -26.54
CA LEU A 101 -5.32 10.99 -25.54
C LEU A 101 -4.08 10.32 -26.16
N HIS A 102 -2.92 10.92 -25.94
CA HIS A 102 -1.63 10.34 -26.29
C HIS A 102 -0.89 9.93 -25.01
N LEU A 103 -0.98 8.65 -24.66
CA LEU A 103 -0.40 8.08 -23.44
C LEU A 103 1.02 7.51 -23.62
N GLY A 104 1.63 7.71 -24.80
CA GLY A 104 2.93 7.11 -25.13
C GLY A 104 2.85 5.63 -25.52
N LEU A 105 1.66 5.10 -25.76
CA LEU A 105 1.39 3.70 -26.10
C LEU A 105 1.34 3.43 -27.61
N ARG A 106 2.11 4.19 -28.39
CA ARG A 106 2.21 4.09 -29.87
C ARG A 106 0.90 4.24 -30.67
N ARG A 107 -0.24 4.50 -30.01
CA ARG A 107 -1.52 4.85 -30.64
C ARG A 107 -2.23 5.98 -29.90
N LYS A 108 -3.24 6.54 -30.56
CA LYS A 108 -4.13 7.58 -29.99
C LYS A 108 -5.39 6.91 -29.45
N PHE A 109 -5.89 7.41 -28.32
CA PHE A 109 -7.13 6.93 -27.72
C PHE A 109 -8.20 8.01 -27.80
N SER A 110 -9.20 7.83 -28.67
CA SER A 110 -10.31 8.78 -28.85
C SER A 110 -11.51 8.35 -28.02
N ARG A 111 -11.96 9.19 -27.08
CA ARG A 111 -13.14 8.89 -26.26
C ARG A 111 -13.86 10.16 -25.79
N ASN A 112 -15.15 10.02 -25.50
CA ASN A 112 -15.94 11.04 -24.83
C ASN A 112 -15.72 10.92 -23.32
N PHE A 113 -15.15 11.97 -22.72
CA PHE A 113 -14.95 12.06 -21.29
C PHE A 113 -16.17 12.69 -20.64
N THR A 114 -16.60 12.17 -19.51
CA THR A 114 -17.62 12.81 -18.67
C THR A 114 -16.99 14.00 -17.97
N VAL A 115 -17.53 15.19 -18.19
CA VAL A 115 -17.04 16.43 -17.55
C VAL A 115 -17.66 16.54 -16.16
N VAL A 116 -16.82 16.54 -15.13
CA VAL A 116 -17.27 16.47 -13.72
C VAL A 116 -16.45 17.40 -12.82
N ASP A 117 -16.99 17.73 -11.63
CA ASP A 117 -16.33 18.60 -10.66
C ASP A 117 -15.25 17.85 -9.85
N ILE A 118 -14.09 17.64 -10.48
CA ILE A 118 -12.92 16.98 -9.89
C ILE A 118 -11.63 17.74 -10.24
N PHE A 119 -10.55 17.52 -9.49
CA PHE A 119 -9.28 18.24 -9.71
C PHE A 119 -8.40 17.68 -10.83
N HIS A 120 -8.37 16.35 -10.98
CA HIS A 120 -7.52 15.64 -11.94
C HIS A 120 -8.38 14.73 -12.83
N PRO A 121 -8.07 14.60 -14.13
CA PRO A 121 -8.72 13.60 -14.98
C PRO A 121 -8.52 12.20 -14.42
N ILE A 122 -9.53 11.34 -14.57
CA ILE A 122 -9.50 9.95 -14.12
C ILE A 122 -9.71 9.06 -15.34
N ILE A 123 -8.79 8.12 -15.56
CA ILE A 123 -8.96 7.03 -16.52
C ILE A 123 -9.59 5.87 -15.76
N GLY A 124 -10.89 5.68 -16.00
CA GLY A 124 -11.71 4.64 -15.37
C GLY A 124 -11.62 3.29 -16.08
N SER A 125 -12.31 2.31 -15.52
CA SER A 125 -12.40 0.94 -16.03
C SER A 125 -12.99 0.87 -17.43
N ASP A 126 -13.99 1.69 -17.78
CA ASP A 126 -14.59 1.74 -19.12
C ASP A 126 -13.57 1.98 -20.24
N PHE A 127 -12.60 2.86 -19.99
CA PHE A 127 -11.54 3.17 -20.93
C PHE A 127 -10.46 2.09 -20.92
N LEU A 128 -10.09 1.60 -19.73
CA LEU A 128 -9.06 0.55 -19.60
C LEU A 128 -9.49 -0.74 -20.30
N GLU A 129 -10.73 -1.17 -20.09
CA GLU A 129 -11.33 -2.35 -20.71
C GLU A 129 -11.41 -2.16 -22.23
N ARG A 130 -12.00 -1.06 -22.70
CA ARG A 130 -12.18 -0.79 -24.13
C ARG A 130 -10.88 -0.80 -24.92
N PHE A 131 -9.79 -0.39 -24.30
CA PHE A 131 -8.48 -0.30 -24.96
C PHE A 131 -7.51 -1.40 -24.52
N GLU A 132 -7.96 -2.41 -23.77
CA GLU A 132 -7.15 -3.55 -23.32
C GLU A 132 -5.87 -3.12 -22.59
N LEU A 133 -6.00 -2.14 -21.70
CA LEU A 133 -4.88 -1.56 -20.97
C LEU A 133 -4.72 -2.22 -19.60
N LEU A 134 -3.51 -2.70 -19.31
CA LEU A 134 -3.17 -3.38 -18.07
C LEU A 134 -2.38 -2.46 -17.14
N ILE A 135 -2.87 -2.31 -15.91
CA ILE A 135 -2.23 -1.49 -14.88
C ILE A 135 -1.12 -2.30 -14.20
N ASP A 136 0.12 -1.81 -14.28
CA ASP A 136 1.25 -2.34 -13.53
C ASP A 136 1.72 -1.33 -12.49
N ILE A 137 1.15 -1.43 -11.29
CA ILE A 137 1.47 -0.54 -10.16
C ILE A 137 2.91 -0.72 -9.69
N LYS A 138 3.41 -1.97 -9.68
CA LYS A 138 4.77 -2.31 -9.20
C LYS A 138 5.82 -1.60 -10.05
N ASN A 139 5.70 -1.70 -11.37
CA ASN A 139 6.64 -1.08 -12.30
C ASN A 139 6.24 0.34 -12.71
N ARG A 140 5.09 0.83 -12.22
CA ARG A 140 4.54 2.17 -12.48
C ARG A 140 4.30 2.39 -13.98
N ARG A 141 3.63 1.44 -14.63
CA ARG A 141 3.39 1.48 -16.07
C ARG A 141 1.93 1.17 -16.36
N LEU A 142 1.47 1.72 -17.47
CA LEU A 142 0.27 1.23 -18.14
C LEU A 142 0.76 0.46 -19.37
N ASN A 143 0.39 -0.81 -19.46
CA ASN A 143 0.76 -1.67 -20.58
C ASN A 143 -0.42 -1.76 -21.55
N ASP A 144 -0.12 -1.73 -22.84
CA ASP A 144 -1.10 -1.90 -23.90
C ASP A 144 -0.99 -3.33 -24.44
N SER A 145 -2.03 -4.13 -24.23
CA SER A 145 -2.03 -5.56 -24.62
C SER A 145 -1.99 -5.75 -26.13
N LEU A 146 -2.49 -4.78 -26.90
CA LEU A 146 -2.54 -4.86 -28.36
C LEU A 146 -1.22 -4.48 -29.03
N THR A 147 -0.51 -3.49 -28.47
CA THR A 147 0.74 -2.98 -29.07
C THR A 147 2.00 -3.48 -28.36
N PHE A 148 1.84 -4.22 -27.25
CA PHE A 148 2.91 -4.63 -26.34
C PHE A 148 3.80 -3.46 -25.88
N SER A 149 3.26 -2.25 -25.94
CA SER A 149 3.95 -1.03 -25.54
C SER A 149 3.56 -0.65 -24.12
N SER A 150 4.35 0.22 -23.50
CA SER A 150 4.11 0.61 -22.12
C SER A 150 4.43 2.08 -21.88
N GLY A 151 3.47 2.76 -21.26
CA GLY A 151 3.54 4.16 -20.89
C GLY A 151 4.06 4.24 -19.46
N LYS A 152 5.17 4.95 -19.27
CA LYS A 152 5.73 5.16 -17.93
C LYS A 152 4.87 6.15 -17.16
N GLY A 153 4.36 5.73 -16.01
CA GLY A 153 3.67 6.59 -15.08
C GLY A 153 4.62 7.47 -14.28
N VAL A 154 4.09 8.57 -13.76
CA VAL A 154 4.80 9.53 -12.93
C VAL A 154 4.28 9.41 -11.49
N LYS A 155 5.16 9.56 -10.50
CA LYS A 155 4.73 9.76 -9.10
C LYS A 155 3.97 11.07 -8.99
N ALA A 156 2.83 11.06 -8.31
CA ALA A 156 2.30 12.32 -7.81
C ALA A 156 3.18 12.81 -6.66
N ALA A 157 3.83 13.96 -6.84
CA ALA A 157 4.43 14.70 -5.75
C ALA A 157 3.35 15.59 -5.11
N GLY A 158 3.19 15.54 -3.78
CA GLY A 158 2.25 16.35 -3.02
C GLY A 158 1.02 15.61 -2.46
N ASN A 159 0.19 16.35 -1.71
CA ASN A 159 -1.04 15.86 -1.09
C ASN A 159 -2.01 15.36 -2.17
N THR A 160 -2.14 14.05 -2.30
CA THR A 160 -2.96 13.43 -3.34
C THR A 160 -4.34 13.06 -2.81
N LEU A 161 -5.37 13.31 -3.62
CA LEU A 161 -6.80 13.04 -3.39
C LEU A 161 -7.13 11.55 -3.29
N GLY A 162 -6.93 10.95 -2.15
CA GLY A 162 -7.34 9.58 -1.94
C GLY A 162 -6.99 9.18 -0.53
N LEU A 163 -7.38 7.97 -0.14
CA LEU A 163 -7.39 7.58 1.25
C LEU A 163 -6.00 7.77 1.87
N THR A 164 -5.89 8.82 2.69
CA THR A 164 -4.75 9.10 3.54
C THR A 164 -5.23 8.88 4.96
N LEU A 165 -4.42 8.22 5.77
CA LEU A 165 -4.76 8.03 7.18
C LEU A 165 -4.80 9.37 7.95
N ILE A 166 -4.14 10.38 7.39
CA ILE A 166 -4.06 11.72 7.96
C ILE A 166 -4.94 12.63 7.12
N SER A 167 -5.94 13.23 7.75
CA SER A 167 -6.74 14.29 7.14
C SER A 167 -5.91 15.57 7.00
N ASN A 168 -6.00 16.21 5.83
CA ASN A 168 -5.37 17.53 5.59
C ASN A 168 -6.08 18.66 6.34
N GLN A 169 -7.30 18.42 6.82
CA GLN A 169 -8.10 19.37 7.59
C GLN A 169 -7.91 19.19 9.10
N SER A 170 -7.17 18.17 9.53
CA SER A 170 -6.90 17.96 10.95
C SER A 170 -5.92 19.01 11.48
N PRO A 171 -6.15 19.59 12.67
CA PRO A 171 -5.17 20.47 13.31
C PRO A 171 -3.84 19.75 13.59
N PHE A 172 -3.87 18.41 13.65
CA PHE A 172 -2.70 17.57 13.86
C PHE A 172 -2.00 17.16 12.56
N HIS A 173 -2.45 17.62 11.39
CA HIS A 173 -1.91 17.19 10.10
C HIS A 173 -0.38 17.30 10.03
N THR A 174 0.17 18.42 10.51
CA THR A 174 1.62 18.68 10.51
C THR A 174 2.38 17.65 11.35
N ILE A 175 1.91 17.36 12.56
CA ILE A 175 2.61 16.42 13.47
C ILE A 175 2.43 14.97 13.02
N LEU A 176 1.22 14.58 12.61
CA LEU A 176 0.96 13.24 12.10
C LEU A 176 1.73 12.97 10.80
N SER A 177 1.92 14.00 9.96
CA SER A 177 2.72 13.87 8.74
C SER A 177 4.21 13.72 9.02
N LYS A 178 4.71 14.30 10.13
CA LYS A 178 6.09 14.12 10.60
C LYS A 178 6.33 12.69 11.11
N PHE A 179 5.39 12.12 11.85
CA PHE A 179 5.52 10.78 12.46
C PHE A 179 4.65 9.73 11.76
N ARG A 180 4.90 9.55 10.46
CA ARG A 180 4.11 8.60 9.64
C ARG A 180 4.38 7.14 9.98
N GLU A 181 5.54 6.82 10.54
CA GLU A 181 5.88 5.46 10.96
C GLU A 181 4.89 4.88 11.98
N LEU A 182 4.29 5.72 12.85
CA LEU A 182 3.30 5.29 13.85
C LEU A 182 2.07 4.61 13.25
N PHE A 183 1.80 4.90 11.98
CA PHE A 183 0.65 4.44 11.24
C PHE A 183 0.96 3.32 10.26
N THR A 184 2.23 2.91 10.17
CA THR A 184 2.63 1.79 9.35
C THR A 184 2.46 0.52 10.20
N PRO A 185 1.63 -0.46 9.79
CA PRO A 185 1.59 -1.74 10.48
C PRO A 185 3.01 -2.32 10.44
N MET A 186 3.56 -2.65 11.62
CA MET A 186 4.86 -3.29 11.75
C MET A 186 4.80 -4.62 11.00
N LEU A 187 5.40 -4.67 9.81
CA LEU A 187 5.43 -5.86 8.94
C LEU A 187 6.54 -6.84 9.32
N SER A 188 7.22 -6.60 10.42
CA SER A 188 8.32 -7.42 10.93
C SER A 188 8.25 -7.47 12.44
N ASP A 189 8.51 -8.63 13.03
CA ASP A 189 9.11 -8.71 14.36
C ASP A 189 10.35 -7.83 14.31
N VAL A 190 10.24 -6.61 14.85
CA VAL A 190 11.39 -5.74 14.99
C VAL A 190 12.24 -6.41 16.05
N ASP A 191 13.38 -6.97 15.67
CA ASP A 191 14.43 -7.34 16.62
C ASP A 191 14.79 -6.07 17.40
N THR A 192 14.18 -5.92 18.57
CA THR A 192 14.40 -4.81 19.46
C THR A 192 15.85 -4.88 19.95
N PRO A 193 16.68 -3.84 19.76
CA PRO A 193 18.11 -3.85 20.11
C PRO A 193 18.37 -3.78 21.62
N HIS A 194 17.35 -4.05 22.43
CA HIS A 194 17.42 -4.03 23.87
C HIS A 194 17.54 -5.47 24.34
N ASN A 195 18.60 -5.73 25.10
CA ASN A 195 18.86 -6.98 25.79
C ASN A 195 17.92 -7.17 27.00
N ASN A 196 16.66 -6.75 26.86
CA ASN A 196 15.63 -6.91 27.88
C ASN A 196 14.91 -8.21 27.58
N GLU A 197 15.38 -9.29 28.19
CA GLU A 197 14.70 -10.56 28.18
C GLU A 197 13.60 -10.52 29.24
N HIS A 198 12.33 -10.61 28.82
CA HIS A 198 11.24 -10.86 29.74
C HIS A 198 11.20 -12.35 30.05
N PHE A 199 11.64 -12.74 31.24
CA PHE A 199 11.48 -14.11 31.72
C PHE A 199 10.31 -14.17 32.72
N ILE A 200 9.48 -15.19 32.58
CA ILE A 200 8.52 -15.56 33.62
C ILE A 200 9.24 -16.59 34.48
N GLU A 201 9.59 -16.22 35.70
CA GLU A 201 10.18 -17.16 36.65
C GLU A 201 9.10 -18.17 37.07
N THR A 202 9.31 -19.44 36.69
CA THR A 202 8.47 -20.55 37.14
C THR A 202 9.36 -21.47 37.97
N ASN A 203 8.96 -21.72 39.22
CA ASN A 203 9.69 -22.59 40.14
C ASN A 203 9.31 -24.07 39.99
N ASP A 204 8.21 -24.34 39.27
CA ASP A 204 7.63 -25.65 39.11
C ASP A 204 7.80 -26.19 37.68
N PRO A 205 7.82 -27.52 37.48
CA PRO A 205 7.86 -28.13 36.16
C PRO A 205 6.71 -27.61 35.27
N PRO A 206 6.92 -27.49 33.94
CA PRO A 206 5.88 -27.09 33.01
C PRO A 206 4.63 -27.96 33.17
N VAL A 207 3.53 -27.34 33.58
CA VAL A 207 2.26 -28.05 33.71
C VAL A 207 1.64 -28.18 32.33
N PHE A 208 1.74 -29.37 31.75
CA PHE A 208 1.02 -29.69 30.51
C PHE A 208 -0.43 -30.02 30.82
N SER A 209 -1.37 -29.33 30.18
CA SER A 209 -2.77 -29.75 30.12
C SER A 209 -3.08 -30.25 28.72
N LYS A 210 -3.74 -31.41 28.61
CA LYS A 210 -4.27 -31.87 27.31
C LYS A 210 -5.29 -30.85 26.80
N ALA A 211 -5.26 -30.59 25.50
CA ALA A 211 -6.29 -29.79 24.83
C ALA A 211 -7.67 -30.34 25.21
N ARG A 212 -8.48 -29.52 25.88
CA ARG A 212 -9.85 -29.91 26.25
C ARG A 212 -10.70 -29.81 24.99
N ARG A 213 -11.52 -30.84 24.73
CA ARG A 213 -12.52 -30.77 23.66
C ARG A 213 -13.43 -29.57 23.92
N LEU A 214 -13.67 -28.76 22.89
CA LEU A 214 -14.68 -27.71 22.93
C LEU A 214 -16.05 -28.34 23.20
N THR A 215 -16.87 -27.67 24.01
CA THR A 215 -18.27 -28.06 24.16
C THR A 215 -19.02 -27.83 22.84
N PRO A 216 -20.07 -28.61 22.53
CA PRO A 216 -20.80 -28.50 21.27
C PRO A 216 -21.33 -27.09 20.97
N GLU A 217 -21.68 -26.33 22.01
CA GLU A 217 -22.15 -24.94 21.94
C GLU A 217 -21.11 -23.96 21.37
N LYS A 218 -19.82 -24.32 21.38
CA LYS A 218 -18.71 -23.49 20.88
C LYS A 218 -18.16 -23.95 19.53
N LEU A 219 -18.79 -24.96 18.93
CA LEU A 219 -18.41 -25.51 17.62
C LEU A 219 -19.23 -24.92 16.45
N PHE A 220 -20.19 -24.03 16.74
CA PHE A 220 -21.08 -23.41 15.75
C PHE A 220 -21.14 -21.89 15.94
#